data_AF-X1T294-F1
#
_entry.id   AF-X1T294-F1
#
_cell.length_a   1.000
_cell.length_b   1.000
_cell.length_c   1.000
_cell.angle_alpha   90.00
_cell.angle_beta   90.00
_cell.angle_gamma   90.00
#
_symmetry.space_group_name_H-M   'P 1'
#
loop_
_entity.id
_entity.type
_entity.pdbx_description
1 polymer ?
#
loop_
_entity_poly.entity_id
_entity_poly.type
_entity_poly.pdbx_seq_one_letter_code
_entity_poly.pdbx_strand_id
1 'polypeptide(L)' 'MKAYCFKCRKKVEMKNAELVTLRSGQTMTKGICSICGTKVIRCNGNRKEVK' A
#
# COMPACT_ATOMS: atom_id res chain seq x y z
N MET A 1 5.11 -1.30 -8.85
CA MET A 1 4.71 -0.45 -7.69
C MET A 1 5.80 -0.53 -6.61
N LYS A 2 6.50 0.55 -6.27
CA LYS A 2 7.60 0.52 -5.27
C LYS A 2 7.15 1.14 -3.93
N ALA A 3 7.32 0.41 -2.83
CA ALA A 3 7.12 0.88 -1.45
C ALA A 3 8.44 1.25 -0.82
N TYR A 4 8.43 2.17 0.14
CA TYR A 4 9.53 2.24 1.08
C TYR A 4 9.29 1.19 2.18
N CYS A 5 10.20 0.24 2.34
CA CYS A 5 10.15 -0.68 3.46
C CYS A 5 11.03 -0.14 4.59
N PHE A 6 10.44 0.18 5.74
CA PHE A 6 11.18 0.67 6.91
C PHE A 6 12.19 -0.36 7.43
N LYS A 7 11.91 -1.65 7.28
CA LYS A 7 12.83 -2.72 7.69
C LYS A 7 14.05 -2.84 6.77
N CYS A 8 13.85 -2.60 5.47
CA CYS A 8 14.94 -2.64 4.48
C CYS A 8 15.58 -1.27 4.22
N ARG A 9 15.00 -0.18 4.78
CA ARG A 9 15.36 1.23 4.55
C ARG A 9 15.59 1.61 3.08
N LYS A 10 14.91 0.91 2.17
CA LYS A 10 15.06 1.09 0.72
C LYS A 10 13.72 0.99 0.01
N LYS A 11 13.67 1.51 -1.21
CA LYS A 11 12.53 1.35 -2.11
C LYS A 11 12.52 -0.08 -2.63
N VAL A 12 11.51 -0.84 -2.25
CA VAL A 12 11.32 -2.25 -2.59
C VAL A 12 10.08 -2.40 -3.45
N GLU A 13 10.01 -3.45 -4.24
CA GLU A 13 8.79 -3.78 -4.97
C GLU A 13 7.73 -4.38 -4.03
N MET A 14 6.49 -3.94 -4.21
CA MET A 14 5.34 -4.57 -3.56
C MET A 14 4.89 -5.78 -4.38
N LYS A 15 4.84 -6.94 -3.75
CA LYS A 15 4.13 -8.14 -4.23
C LYS A 15 2.70 -8.13 -3.69
N ASN A 16 1.76 -8.69 -4.46
CA ASN A 16 0.33 -8.75 -4.10
C ASN A 16 -0.25 -7.38 -3.74
N ALA A 17 -0.15 -6.42 -4.67
CA ALA A 17 -0.75 -5.10 -4.49
C ALA A 17 -2.28 -5.21 -4.62
N GLU A 18 -2.98 -5.20 -3.49
CA GLU A 18 -4.43 -5.28 -3.40
C GLU A 18 -5.02 -3.92 -3.04
N LEU A 19 -5.97 -3.46 -3.86
CA LEU A 19 -6.78 -2.28 -3.55
C LEU A 19 -7.92 -2.69 -2.63
N VAL A 20 -7.90 -2.17 -1.40
CA VAL A 20 -8.98 -2.33 -0.44
C VAL A 20 -9.68 -1.00 -0.22
N THR A 21 -10.98 -1.02 -0.44
CA THR A 21 -11.88 0.11 -0.14
C THR A 21 -12.49 -0.15 1.23
N LEU A 22 -12.22 0.74 2.20
CA LEU A 22 -12.87 0.67 3.50
C LEU A 22 -14.33 1.13 3.38
N ARG A 23 -15.18 0.71 4.33
CA ARG A 23 -16.58 1.11 4.41
C ARG A 23 -16.79 2.62 4.57
N SER A 24 -15.76 3.35 5.01
CA SER A 24 -15.74 4.82 5.08
C SER A 24 -15.29 5.50 3.78
N GLY A 25 -15.23 4.77 2.65
CA GLY A 25 -14.89 5.34 1.33
C GLY A 25 -13.40 5.57 1.09
N GLN A 26 -12.54 5.27 2.06
CA GLN A 26 -11.08 5.40 1.92
C GLN A 26 -10.53 4.22 1.12
N THR A 27 -9.75 4.51 0.07
CA THR A 27 -9.03 3.50 -0.70
C THR A 27 -7.60 3.38 -0.20
N MET A 28 -7.16 2.14 0.02
CA MET A 28 -5.79 1.83 0.42
C MET A 28 -5.25 0.73 -0.48
N THR A 29 -3.96 0.79 -0.80
CA THR A 29 -3.27 -0.31 -1.45
C THR A 29 -2.50 -1.08 -0.39
N LYS A 30 -2.89 -2.32 -0.13
CA LYS A 30 -2.13 -3.28 0.67
C LYS A 30 -1.16 -3.99 -0.25
N GLY A 31 0.02 -4.33 0.24
CA GLY A 31 1.02 -5.07 -0.48
C GLY A 31 1.97 -5.77 0.47
N ILE A 32 2.88 -6.54 -0.09
CA ILE A 32 3.89 -7.31 0.65
C ILE A 32 5.26 -6.91 0.14
N CYS A 33 6.20 -6.65 1.03
CA CYS A 33 7.59 -6.41 0.66
C CYS A 33 8.21 -7.69 0.08
N SER A 34 8.72 -7.64 -1.16
CA SER A 34 9.40 -8.78 -1.80
C SER A 34 10.67 -9.26 -1.10
N ILE A 35 11.22 -8.50 -0.16
CA ILE A 35 12.53 -8.76 0.46
C ILE A 35 12.39 -9.34 1.86
N CYS A 36 11.48 -8.79 2.67
CA CYS A 36 11.30 -9.20 4.06
C CYS A 36 9.92 -9.81 4.34
N GLY A 37 9.04 -9.87 3.35
CA GLY A 37 7.67 -10.41 3.51
C GLY A 37 6.75 -9.55 4.39
N THR A 38 7.22 -8.39 4.87
CA THR A 38 6.40 -7.51 5.71
C THR A 38 5.28 -6.88 4.90
N LYS A 39 4.07 -6.87 5.47
CA LYS A 39 2.93 -6.16 4.89
C LYS A 39 3.25 -4.67 4.85
N VAL A 40 3.28 -4.13 3.64
CA VAL A 40 3.45 -2.70 3.38
C VAL A 40 2.13 -2.15 2.90
N ILE A 41 1.70 -1.04 3.50
CA ILE A 41 0.50 -0.35 3.06
C ILE A 41 0.92 0.96 2.42
N ARG A 42 0.32 1.25 1.26
CA ARG A 42 0.41 2.55 0.62
C ARG A 42 -0.99 3.12 0.61
N CYS A 43 -1.19 4.11 1.47
CA CYS A 43 -2.37 4.94 1.40
C CYS A 43 -2.19 5.86 0.18
N ASN A 44 -2.78 5.50 -0.95
CA ASN A 44 -2.95 6.43 -2.03
C ASN A 44 -4.05 7.38 -1.58
N GLY A 45 -3.68 8.52 -0.99
CA GLY A 45 -4.62 9.55 -0.56
C GLY A 45 -5.37 10.14 -1.75
N ASN A 46 -6.32 9.41 -2.29
CA ASN A 46 -7.34 9.93 -3.19
C ASN A 46 -8.48 10.41 -2.31
N ARG A 47 -8.53 11.74 -2.09
CA ARG A 47 -9.79 12.44 -1.88
C ARG A 47 -10.66 12.14 -3.10
N LYS A 48 -11.43 11.05 -3.09
CA LYS A 48 -12.57 10.96 -4.00
C LYS A 48 -13.73 11.59 -3.27
N GLU A 49 -13.96 12.84 -3.69
CA GLU A 49 -15.22 13.57 -3.65
C GLU A 49 -16.40 12.61 -3.42
N VAL A 50 -17.03 12.78 -2.26
CA VAL A 50 -18.32 12.16 -1.94
C VAL A 50 -19.26 12.62 -3.03
N LYS A 51 -19.68 11.68 -3.88
CA LYS A 51 -20.66 11.93 -4.94
C LYS A 51 -22.04 12.07 -4.34
#